data_AF-A0A378N1Z4-F1
#
_entry.id   AF-A0A378N1Z4-F1
#
_cell.length_a   1.000
_cell.length_b   1.000
_cell.length_c   1.000
_cell.angle_alpha   90.00
_cell.angle_beta   90.00
_cell.angle_gamma   90.00
#
_symmetry.space_group_name_H-M   'P 1'
#
loop_
_entity.id
_entity.type
_entity.pdbx_description
1 polymer ?
#
loop_
_entity_poly.entity_id
_entity_poly.type
_entity_poly.pdbx_seq_one_letter_code
_entity_poly.pdbx_strand_id
1 'polypeptide(L)' 'MDWKKLLETHFGGKGSRTIRENKTYLVRYADDFIISGKTKELLENQVIPLIQNFLNERGLSLSTEKTKVVHIEEGFDFLG' A
#
# COMPACT_ATOMS: atom_id res chain seq x y z
N MET A 1 7.90 -12.02 8.13
CA MET A 1 8.15 -10.72 7.45
C MET A 1 7.13 -9.70 7.95
N ASP A 2 7.53 -8.50 8.34
CA ASP A 2 6.62 -7.45 8.80
C ASP A 2 6.15 -6.58 7.62
N TRP A 3 4.99 -5.90 7.73
CA TRP A 3 4.44 -5.01 6.69
C TRP A 3 5.39 -3.87 6.33
N LYS A 4 6.03 -3.28 7.34
CA LYS A 4 7.00 -2.22 7.11
C LYS A 4 8.18 -2.76 6.30
N LYS A 5 8.68 -3.93 6.69
CA LYS A 5 9.82 -4.57 6.03
C LYS A 5 9.50 -4.96 4.58
N LEU A 6 8.26 -5.39 4.28
CA LEU A 6 7.80 -5.68 2.93
C LEU A 6 7.94 -4.44 2.01
N LEU A 7 7.42 -3.30 2.45
CA LEU A 7 7.47 -2.07 1.67
C LEU A 7 8.88 -1.49 1.59
N GLU A 8 9.67 -1.58 2.65
CA GLU A 8 11.06 -1.12 2.64
C GLU A 8 11.91 -1.94 1.66
N THR A 9 11.64 -3.23 1.49
CA THR A 9 12.33 -4.09 0.51
C THR A 9 11.96 -3.75 -0.93
N HIS A 10 10.69 -3.42 -1.21
CA HIS A 10 10.22 -3.17 -2.58
C HIS A 10 10.31 -1.71 -3.03
N PHE A 11 10.13 -0.75 -2.12
CA PHE A 11 10.05 0.69 -2.42
C PHE A 11 11.11 1.53 -1.70
N GLY A 12 11.98 0.88 -0.91
CA GLY A 12 13.11 1.50 -0.21
C GLY A 12 12.80 1.89 1.23
N GLY A 13 13.86 1.94 2.05
CA GLY A 13 13.78 2.35 3.46
C GLY A 13 13.47 3.84 3.65
N LYS A 14 13.02 4.22 4.86
CA LYS A 14 12.87 5.64 5.24
C LYS A 14 14.15 6.43 4.93
N GLY A 15 14.00 7.54 4.20
CA GLY A 15 15.12 8.42 3.81
C GLY A 15 15.84 8.01 2.51
N SER A 16 15.47 6.88 1.90
CA SER A 16 16.01 6.47 0.59
C SER A 16 15.48 7.34 -0.55
N ARG A 17 16.26 7.40 -1.63
CA ARG A 17 15.85 8.07 -2.87
C ARG A 17 14.58 7.46 -3.47
N THR A 18 14.45 6.13 -3.40
CA THR A 18 13.31 5.38 -3.93
C THR A 18 11.98 5.72 -3.24
N ILE A 19 11.97 5.88 -1.91
CA ILE A 19 10.78 6.38 -1.17
C ILE A 19 10.41 7.79 -1.61
N ARG A 20 11.39 8.68 -1.81
CA ARG A 20 11.13 10.07 -2.24
C ARG A 20 10.60 10.14 -3.67
N GLU A 21 11.06 9.26 -4.54
CA GLU A 21 10.64 9.18 -5.94
C GLU A 21 9.25 8.59 -6.10
N ASN A 22 8.92 7.52 -5.36
CA ASN A 22 7.64 6.80 -5.49
C ASN A 22 6.57 7.27 -4.50
N LYS A 23 6.97 8.00 -3.44
CA LYS A 23 6.10 8.49 -2.36
C LYS A 23 5.22 7.40 -1.75
N THR A 24 5.81 6.21 -1.59
CA THR A 24 5.11 5.04 -1.06
C THR A 24 5.11 5.07 0.46
N TYR A 25 3.98 5.42 1.07
CA TYR A 25 3.80 5.45 2.52
C TYR A 25 2.64 4.53 2.92
N LEU A 26 2.81 3.81 4.04
CA LEU A 26 1.79 2.95 4.61
C LEU A 26 1.30 3.54 5.94
N VAL A 27 -0.02 3.63 6.06
CA VAL A 27 -0.73 3.88 7.31
C VAL A 27 -1.60 2.66 7.58
N ARG A 28 -1.56 2.13 8.79
CA ARG A 28 -2.34 0.94 9.18
C ARG A 28 -3.01 1.17 10.53
N TYR A 29 -4.28 0.78 10.61
CA TYR A 29 -5.07 0.74 11.83
C TYR A 29 -5.81 -0.60 11.91
N ALA A 30 -5.47 -1.44 12.90
CA ALA A 30 -5.97 -2.81 13.00
C ALA A 30 -5.86 -3.57 11.66
N ASP A 31 -6.97 -3.91 11.02
CA ASP A 31 -7.03 -4.60 9.71
C ASP A 31 -7.15 -3.64 8.52
N ASP A 32 -7.46 -2.36 8.77
CA ASP A 32 -7.55 -1.32 7.75
C ASP A 32 -6.20 -0.68 7.48
N PHE A 33 -5.90 -0.40 6.21
CA PHE A 33 -4.66 0.26 5.82
C PHE A 33 -4.84 1.11 4.57
N ILE A 34 -4.02 2.16 4.48
CA ILE A 34 -3.89 3.03 3.32
C ILE A 34 -2.45 2.95 2.83
N ILE A 35 -2.29 2.86 1.53
CA ILE A 35 -0.99 3.00 0.88
C ILE A 35 -1.07 4.16 -0.11
N SER A 36 -0.21 5.16 0.08
CA SER A 36 -0.04 6.24 -0.90
C SER A 36 0.98 5.83 -1.95
N GLY A 37 0.90 6.44 -3.13
CA GLY A 37 1.88 6.29 -4.19
C GLY A 37 1.81 7.46 -5.15
N LYS A 38 2.88 7.67 -5.93
CA LYS A 38 2.97 8.77 -6.88
C LYS A 38 1.99 8.64 -8.06
N THR A 39 1.70 7.42 -8.49
CA THR A 39 0.81 7.16 -9.63
C THR A 39 -0.14 6.00 -9.32
N LYS A 40 -1.32 6.05 -9.95
CA LYS A 40 -2.31 4.97 -9.89
C LYS A 40 -1.75 3.64 -10.41
N GLU A 41 -1.03 3.66 -11.53
CA GLU A 41 -0.40 2.46 -12.09
C GLU A 41 0.62 1.82 -11.13
N LEU A 42 1.37 2.61 -10.36
CA LEU A 42 2.29 2.05 -9.36
C LEU A 42 1.51 1.32 -8.26
N LEU A 43 0.39 1.90 -7.82
CA LEU A 43 -0.47 1.27 -6.83
C LEU A 43 -1.10 -0.02 -7.38
N GLU A 44 -1.69 0.03 -8.56
CA GLU A 44 -2.40 -1.10 -9.15
C GLU A 44 -1.47 -2.23 -9.60
N ASN A 45 -0.36 -1.92 -10.28
CA ASN A 45 0.50 -2.93 -10.89
C ASN A 45 1.61 -3.43 -9.97
N GLN A 46 1.98 -2.68 -8.93
CA GLN A 46 3.07 -3.07 -8.03
C GLN A 46 2.59 -3.26 -6.60
N VAL A 47 1.89 -2.28 -6.03
CA VAL A 47 1.51 -2.34 -4.61
C VAL A 47 0.42 -3.37 -4.34
N ILE A 48 -0.70 -3.34 -5.07
CA ILE A 48 -1.80 -4.29 -4.89
C ILE A 48 -1.32 -5.75 -4.98
N PRO A 49 -0.63 -6.19 -6.05
CA PRO A 49 -0.18 -7.58 -6.14
C PRO A 49 0.83 -7.95 -5.05
N LEU A 50 1.69 -7.01 -4.63
CA LEU A 50 2.62 -7.24 -3.53
C LEU A 50 1.89 -7.50 -2.20
N ILE A 51 0.91 -6.66 -1.87
CA ILE A 51 0.11 -6.82 -0.66
C ILE A 51 -0.75 -8.08 -0.73
N GLN A 52 -1.34 -8.37 -1.88
CA GLN A 52 -2.13 -9.58 -2.09
C GLN A 52 -1.31 -10.83 -1.85
N ASN A 53 -0.09 -10.90 -2.39
CA ASN A 53 0.80 -12.04 -2.16
C ASN A 53 1.17 -12.17 -0.68
N PHE A 54 1.50 -11.05 -0.04
CA PHE A 54 1.86 -11.03 1.38
C PHE A 54 0.70 -11.45 2.30
N LEU A 55 -0.54 -11.06 1.98
CA LEU A 55 -1.73 -11.49 2.70
C LEU A 55 -2.01 -12.98 2.47
N ASN A 56 -1.89 -13.45 1.22
CA ASN A 56 -2.11 -14.86 0.86
C ASN A 56 -1.18 -15.80 1.62
N GLU A 57 0.10 -15.43 1.80
CA GLU A 57 1.04 -16.19 2.63
C GLU A 57 0.60 -16.34 4.10
N ARG A 58 -0.29 -15.48 4.58
CA ARG A 58 -0.85 -15.48 5.94
C ARG A 58 -2.27 -16.03 6.00
N GLY A 59 -2.79 -16.55 4.89
CA GLY A 59 -4.17 -17.04 4.80
C GLY A 59 -5.23 -15.93 4.75
N LEU A 60 -4.83 -14.70 4.41
CA LEU A 60 -5.70 -13.55 4.24
C LEU A 60 -5.81 -13.17 2.77
N SER A 61 -6.89 -12.49 2.38
CA SER A 61 -7.08 -12.00 1.01
C SER A 61 -7.59 -10.57 1.00
N LEU A 62 -7.26 -9.82 -0.06
CA LEU A 62 -7.85 -8.51 -0.30
C LEU A 62 -9.29 -8.68 -0.79
N SER A 63 -10.22 -7.95 -0.20
CA SER A 63 -11.55 -7.78 -0.78
C SER A 63 -11.47 -6.75 -1.91
N THR A 64 -11.64 -7.20 -3.15
CA THR A 64 -11.65 -6.34 -4.35
C THR A 64 -12.72 -5.26 -4.27
N GLU A 65 -13.85 -5.54 -3.62
CA GLU A 65 -14.96 -4.60 -3.43
C GLU A 65 -14.66 -3.47 -2.45
N LYS A 66 -13.79 -3.73 -1.46
CA LYS A 66 -13.37 -2.74 -0.46
C LYS A 66 -12.11 -1.97 -0.88
N THR A 67 -11.32 -2.55 -1.78
CA THR A 67 -10.07 -1.94 -2.24
C THR A 67 -10.37 -0.92 -3.33
N LYS A 68 -10.09 0.36 -3.07
CA LYS A 68 -10.25 1.44 -4.05
C LYS A 68 -8.96 2.21 -4.19
N VAL A 69 -8.60 2.53 -5.43
CA VAL A 69 -7.52 3.47 -5.73
C VAL A 69 -8.16 4.77 -6.18
N VAL A 70 -8.04 5.80 -5.35
CA VAL A 70 -8.62 7.13 -5.59
C VAL A 70 -7.53 8.20 -5.56
N HIS A 71 -7.77 9.31 -6.24
CA HIS A 71 -6.86 10.45 -6.11
C HIS A 71 -7.10 11.17 -4.77
N ILE A 72 -6.04 11.75 -4.20
CA ILE A 72 -6.14 12.45 -2.90
C ILE A 72 -7.14 13.62 -2.93
N GLU A 73 -7.33 14.26 -4.09
CA GLU A 73 -8.29 15.35 -4.28
C GLU A 73 -9.75 14.89 -4.29
N GLU A 74 -10.03 13.64 -4.67
CA GLU A 74 -11.38 13.07 -4.58
C GLU A 74 -11.76 12.77 -3.12
N GLY A 75 -10.77 12.68 -2.24
CA GLY A 75 -10.94 12.29 -0.85
C GLY A 75 -11.18 10.78 -0.69
N PHE A 76 -10.99 10.31 0.53
CA PHE A 76 -11.35 8.95 0.93
C PHE A 76 -11.77 8.94 2.40
N ASP A 77 -12.64 8.00 2.74
CA ASP A 77 -13.02 7.73 4.13
C ASP A 77 -12.00 6.76 4.73
N PHE A 78 -11.45 7.13 5.89
CA PHE A 78 -10.60 6.27 6.69
C PHE A 78 -10.97 6.43 8.15
N LEU A 79 -11.65 5.40 8.67
CA LEU A 79 -12.14 5.28 10.06
C LEU A 79 -13.37 6.14 10.42
N GLY A 80 -14.05 6.76 9.45
CA GLY A 80 -15.26 7.58 9.66
C GLY A 80 -14.96 9.05 9.90
#